data_AF-A0A7I0J4Z6-F1
#
_entry.id   AF-A0A7I0J4Z6-F1
#
_cell.length_a   1.000
_cell.length_b   1.000
_cell.length_c   1.000
_cell.angle_alpha   90.00
_cell.angle_beta   90.00
_cell.angle_gamma   90.00
#
_symmetry.space_group_name_H-M   'P 1'
#
loop_
_entity.id
_entity.type
_entity.pdbx_description
1 polymer ?
#
loop_
_entity_poly.entity_id
_entity_poly.type
_entity_poly.pdbx_seq_one_letter_code
_entity_poly.pdbx_strand_id
1 'polypeptide(L)'
;MHGLTPIFSTVTASFLASFVEVVEAFTIVLAVGLTRGWRPALSGAALALILLAALVLIFGPLLAFVPIAVLQFVVGVLLILFGMRWLRKAILRS
;
A
#
# COMPACT_ATOMS: atom_id res chain seq x y z
N MET A 1 -19.61 15.38 -17.22
CA MET A 1 -19.49 14.52 -16.03
C MET A 1 -18.43 13.41 -16.15
N HIS A 2 -17.60 13.36 -17.21
CA HIS A 2 -16.59 12.32 -17.42
C HIS A 2 -15.25 12.51 -16.67
N GLY A 3 -15.02 13.65 -16.02
CA GLY A 3 -13.76 13.94 -15.32
C GLY A 3 -13.70 13.45 -13.86
N LEU A 4 -14.84 13.23 -13.22
CA LEU A 4 -14.90 12.90 -11.78
C LEU A 4 -14.79 11.41 -11.51
N THR A 5 -15.32 10.57 -12.40
CA THR A 5 -15.32 9.11 -12.24
C THR A 5 -13.92 8.51 -12.05
N PRO A 6 -12.87 8.85 -12.85
CA PRO A 6 -11.54 8.29 -12.61
C PRO A 6 -10.89 8.80 -11.32
N ILE A 7 -11.20 10.03 -10.92
CA ILE A 7 -10.67 10.62 -9.69
C ILE A 7 -11.24 9.89 -8.47
N PHE A 8 -12.56 9.73 -8.42
CA PHE A 8 -13.21 8.99 -7.33
C PHE A 8 -12.71 7.56 -7.24
N SER A 9 -12.64 6.84 -8.36
CA SER A 9 -12.13 5.46 -8.37
C SER A 9 -10.68 5.37 -7.89
N THR A 10 -9.81 6.27 -8.35
CA THR A 10 -8.39 6.28 -7.94
C THR A 10 -8.24 6.59 -6.46
N VAL A 11 -8.95 7.61 -5.96
CA VAL A 11 -8.91 8.02 -4.55
C VAL A 11 -9.45 6.92 -3.65
N THR A 12 -10.59 6.32 -3.98
CA THR A 12 -11.16 5.24 -3.17
C THR A 12 -10.25 4.01 -3.16
N ALA A 13 -9.70 3.62 -4.31
CA ALA A 13 -8.80 2.48 -4.39
C ALA A 13 -7.50 2.71 -3.61
N SER A 14 -6.85 3.87 -3.77
CA SER A 14 -5.62 4.19 -3.05
C SER A 14 -5.85 4.35 -1.56
N PHE A 15 -6.97 4.95 -1.15
CA PHE A 15 -7.35 5.08 0.26
C PHE A 15 -7.54 3.71 0.92
N LEU A 16 -8.37 2.84 0.33
CA LEU A 16 -8.62 1.49 0.88
C LEU A 16 -7.35 0.63 0.91
N ALA A 17 -6.51 0.72 -0.13
CA ALA A 17 -5.23 0.01 -0.15
C ALA A 17 -4.31 0.52 0.97
N SER A 18 -4.14 1.84 1.11
CA SER A 18 -3.30 2.44 2.14
C SER A 18 -3.77 2.12 3.57
N PHE A 19 -5.09 1.96 3.77
CA PHE A 19 -5.63 1.57 5.07
C PHE A 19 -5.17 0.17 5.49
N VAL A 20 -5.17 -0.80 4.57
CA VAL A 20 -4.65 -2.15 4.81
C VAL A 20 -3.16 -2.11 5.11
N GLU A 21 -2.39 -1.34 4.33
CA GLU A 21 -0.95 -1.19 4.53
C GLU A 21 -0.60 -0.59 5.89
N VAL A 22 -1.35 0.40 6.37
CA VAL A 22 -1.15 0.98 7.71
C VAL A 22 -1.43 -0.03 8.81
N VAL A 23 -2.49 -0.84 8.68
CA VAL A 23 -2.79 -1.90 9.65
C VAL A 23 -1.67 -2.94 9.66
N GLU A 24 -1.17 -3.35 8.50
CA GLU A 24 -0.07 -4.31 8.39
C GLU A 24 1.23 -3.74 8.99
N ALA A 25 1.63 -2.53 8.61
CA ALA A 25 2.82 -1.87 9.16
C ALA A 25 2.71 -1.69 10.69
N PHE A 26 1.54 -1.27 11.18
CA PHE A 26 1.30 -1.10 12.62
C PHE A 26 1.40 -2.43 13.36
N THR A 27 0.81 -3.51 12.83
CA THR A 27 0.89 -4.83 13.46
C THR A 27 2.32 -5.37 13.50
N ILE A 28 3.14 -5.10 12.49
CA ILE A 28 4.58 -5.42 12.50
C ILE A 28 5.29 -4.67 13.63
N VAL A 29 5.08 -3.34 13.72
CA VAL A 29 5.70 -2.51 14.77
C VAL A 29 5.26 -2.96 16.16
N LEU A 30 3.98 -3.29 16.34
CA LEU A 30 3.45 -3.79 17.60
C LEU A 30 4.05 -5.17 17.93
N ALA A 31 4.11 -6.09 16.97
CA ALA A 31 4.69 -7.42 17.17
C ALA A 31 6.17 -7.34 17.57
N VAL A 32 6.96 -6.48 16.93
CA VAL A 32 8.36 -6.25 17.30
C VAL A 32 8.46 -5.53 18.65
N GLY A 33 7.60 -4.54 18.90
CA GLY A 33 7.56 -3.78 20.15
C GLY A 33 7.28 -4.65 21.37
N LEU A 34 6.34 -5.59 21.23
CA LEU A 34 5.98 -6.54 22.29
C LEU A 34 7.01 -7.66 22.48
N THR A 35 7.72 -8.09 21.43
CA THR A 35 8.63 -9.24 21.53
C THR A 35 10.10 -8.87 21.73
N ARG A 36 10.56 -7.72 21.19
CA ARG A 36 11.97 -7.25 21.21
C ARG A 36 12.12 -5.88 21.87
N GLY A 37 11.04 -5.26 22.33
CA GLY A 37 11.01 -3.96 22.99
C GLY A 37 10.76 -2.79 22.04
N TRP A 38 10.31 -1.67 22.60
CA TRP A 38 9.86 -0.49 21.84
C TRP A 38 10.98 0.28 21.13
N ARG A 39 12.20 0.27 21.70
CA ARG A 39 13.36 0.95 21.10
C ARG A 39 13.71 0.43 19.70
N PRO A 40 13.94 -0.88 19.49
CA PRO A 40 14.20 -1.42 18.15
C PRO A 40 12.99 -1.31 17.21
N ALA A 41 11.76 -1.43 17.74
CA ALA A 41 10.55 -1.30 16.93
C ALA A 41 10.37 0.11 16.34
N LEU A 42 10.48 1.15 17.17
CA LEU A 42 10.32 2.53 16.74
C LEU A 42 11.49 3.02 15.88
N SER A 43 12.73 2.64 16.22
CA SER A 43 13.90 2.99 15.40
C SER A 43 13.85 2.30 14.03
N GLY A 44 13.43 1.03 13.97
CA GLY A 44 13.20 0.31 12.71
C GLY A 44 12.12 0.97 11.86
N ALA A 45 10.99 1.34 12.46
CA ALA A 45 9.91 2.05 11.77
C ALA A 45 10.37 3.41 11.20
N ALA A 46 11.11 4.18 11.99
CA ALA A 46 11.66 5.46 11.55
C ALA A 46 12.66 5.30 10.40
N LEU A 47 13.57 4.32 10.49
CA LEU A 47 14.52 4.02 9.41
C LEU A 47 13.81 3.55 8.14
N ALA A 48 12.78 2.71 8.26
CA ALA A 48 11.97 2.27 7.13
C ALA A 48 11.28 3.46 6.45
N LEU A 49 10.72 4.40 7.24
CA LEU A 49 10.11 5.62 6.70
C LEU A 49 11.12 6.50 5.96
N ILE A 50 12.31 6.72 6.54
CA ILE A 50 13.38 7.50 5.91
C ILE A 50 13.83 6.84 4.59
N LEU A 51 14.02 5.52 4.61
CA LEU A 51 14.40 4.78 3.42
C LEU A 51 13.32 4.87 2.34
N LEU A 52 12.05 4.70 2.71
CA LEU A 52 10.92 4.87 1.79
C LEU A 52 10.89 6.28 1.19
N ALA A 53 11.04 7.32 2.00
CA ALA A 53 11.08 8.70 1.54
C ALA A 53 12.24 8.93 0.56
N ALA A 54 13.43 8.41 0.85
CA ALA A 54 14.58 8.49 -0.03
C ALA A 54 14.31 7.78 -1.37
N LEU A 55 13.73 6.57 -1.34
CA LEU A 55 13.34 5.84 -2.54
C LEU A 55 12.32 6.62 -3.37
N VAL A 56 11.30 7.21 -2.75
CA VAL A 56 10.30 8.03 -3.46
C VAL A 56 10.91 9.28 -4.07
N LEU A 57 11.82 9.96 -3.37
CA LEU A 57 12.48 11.16 -3.91
C LEU A 57 13.39 10.84 -5.10
N ILE A 58 14.10 9.72 -5.05
CA ILE A 58 15.01 9.29 -6.12
C ILE A 58 14.23 8.71 -7.30
N PHE A 59 13.28 7.81 -7.04
CA PHE A 59 12.60 7.03 -8.08
C PHE A 59 11.24 7.60 -8.51
N GLY A 60 10.60 8.43 -7.68
CA GLY A 60 9.32 9.07 -8.00
C GLY A 60 9.32 9.84 -9.32
N PRO A 61 10.36 10.63 -9.65
CA PRO A 61 10.44 11.31 -10.94
C PRO A 61 10.40 10.37 -12.15
N LEU A 62 10.85 9.11 -12.00
CA LEU A 62 10.82 8.14 -13.10
C LEU A 62 9.38 7.80 -13.54
N LEU A 63 8.39 7.94 -12.65
CA LEU A 63 6.99 7.73 -12.98
C LEU A 63 6.47 8.73 -14.01
N ALA A 64 7.09 9.90 -14.16
CA ALA A 64 6.72 10.88 -15.18
C ALA A 64 6.98 10.36 -16.62
N PHE A 65 7.88 9.40 -16.78
CA PHE A 65 8.15 8.77 -18.08
C PHE A 65 7.25 7.56 -18.37
N VAL A 66 6.44 7.12 -17.41
CA VAL A 66 5.60 5.93 -17.54
C VAL A 66 4.17 6.33 -17.90
N PRO A 67 3.53 5.69 -18.90
CA PRO A 67 2.11 5.89 -19.18
C PRO A 67 1.24 5.45 -18.00
N ILE A 68 0.81 6.42 -17.17
CA ILE A 68 0.07 6.18 -15.92
C ILE A 68 -1.21 5.37 -16.14
N ALA A 69 -1.92 5.58 -17.25
CA ALA A 69 -3.13 4.84 -17.57
C ALA A 69 -2.87 3.32 -17.77
N VAL A 70 -1.76 2.98 -18.44
CA VAL A 70 -1.37 1.57 -18.64
C VAL A 70 -0.95 0.95 -17.31
N LEU A 71 -0.18 1.70 -16.50
CA LEU A 71 0.24 1.25 -15.18
C LEU A 71 -0.97 0.98 -14.27
N GLN A 72 -1.92 1.91 -14.20
CA GLN A 72 -3.16 1.76 -13.42
C GLN A 72 -3.99 0.57 -13.89
N PHE A 73 -4.08 0.35 -15.22
CA PHE A 73 -4.79 -0.80 -15.76
C PHE A 73 -4.14 -2.12 -15.33
N VAL A 74 -2.83 -2.26 -15.50
CA VAL A 74 -2.08 -3.46 -15.11
C VAL A 74 -2.20 -3.71 -13.61
N VAL A 75 -1.96 -2.69 -12.78
CA VAL A 75 -2.07 -2.79 -11.32
C VAL A 75 -3.49 -3.14 -10.90
N GLY A 76 -4.50 -2.49 -11.49
CA GLY A 76 -5.91 -2.77 -11.21
C GLY A 76 -6.29 -4.23 -11.51
N VAL A 77 -5.83 -4.77 -12.64
CA VAL A 77 -6.03 -6.19 -12.98
C VAL A 77 -5.37 -7.10 -11.95
N LEU A 78 -4.12 -6.82 -11.57
CA LEU A 78 -3.41 -7.61 -10.55
C LEU A 78 -4.13 -7.55 -9.20
N LEU A 79 -4.58 -6.37 -8.75
CA LEU A 79 -5.32 -6.20 -7.50
C LEU A 79 -6.62 -6.99 -7.49
N ILE A 80 -7.34 -7.05 -8.61
CA ILE A 80 -8.55 -7.88 -8.73
C ILE A 80 -8.18 -9.37 -8.63
N LEU A 81 -7.18 -9.83 -9.39
CA LEU A 81 -6.79 -11.24 -9.42
C LEU A 81 -6.30 -11.75 -8.06
N PHE A 82 -5.45 -10.98 -7.38
CA PHE A 82 -4.94 -11.34 -6.06
C PHE A 82 -5.99 -11.11 -4.96
N GLY A 83 -6.71 -9.99 -5.02
CA GLY A 83 -7.75 -9.62 -4.06
C GLY A 83 -8.91 -10.61 -4.02
N MET A 84 -9.33 -11.15 -5.17
CA MET A 84 -10.40 -12.17 -5.24
C MET A 84 -10.05 -13.45 -4.47
N ARG A 85 -8.77 -13.86 -4.48
CA ARG A 85 -8.32 -15.04 -3.71
C ARG A 85 -8.37 -14.78 -2.21
N TRP A 86 -7.99 -13.57 -1.80
CA TRP A 86 -8.07 -13.13 -0.40
C TRP A 86 -9.53 -13.04 0.06
N LEU A 87 -10.39 -12.40 -0.72
CA LEU A 87 -11.82 -12.29 -0.43
C LEU A 87 -12.47 -13.66 -0.26
N ARG A 88 -12.18 -14.60 -1.17
CA ARG A 88 -12.65 -15.99 -1.06
C ARG A 88 -12.20 -16.63 0.26
N LYS A 89 -10.92 -16.52 0.62
CA LYS A 89 -10.41 -17.06 1.88
C LYS A 89 -11.07 -16.41 3.10
N ALA A 90 -11.33 -15.11 3.05
CA ALA A 90 -11.97 -14.40 4.15
C ALA A 90 -13.43 -14.85 4.38
N ILE A 91 -14.19 -15.06 3.30
CA ILE A 91 -15.58 -15.53 3.36
C ILE A 91 -15.65 -16.99 3.84
N LEU A 92 -14.74 -17.85 3.37
CA LEU A 92 -14.70 -19.27 3.73
C LEU A 92 -14.05 -19.54 5.11
N ARG A 93 -13.66 -18.49 5.84
CA ARG A 93 -13.06 -18.62 7.19
C ARG A 93 -14.12 -18.69 8.30
N SER A 94 -15.41 -18.70 7.95
CA SER A 94 -16.53 -19.01 8.85
C SER A 94 -16.73 -20.52 8.97
#